data_AF-A0A7X2TGM1-F1
#
_entry.id   AF-A0A7X2TGM1-F1
#
_cell.length_a   1.000
_cell.length_b   1.000
_cell.length_c   1.000
_cell.angle_alpha   90.00
_cell.angle_beta   90.00
_cell.angle_gamma   90.00
#
_symmetry.space_group_name_H-M   'P 1'
#
loop_
_entity.id
_entity.type
_entity.pdbx_description
1 polymer ?
#
loop_
_entity_poly.entity_id
_entity_poly.type
_entity_poly.pdbx_seq_one_letter_code
_entity_poly.pdbx_strand_id
1 'polypeptide(L)'
;MNDRSWKLCWILTGIGILTGLLDRAYALGFLLGEAVSILLYRHNESFWTEILHQGKTGRWTGMGTFAIHYAIMAAVLILCAKLPGIFNIFACALGLLIIKFSILLDAAIGRKKEQ
;
A
#
# COMPACT_ATOMS: atom_id res chain seq x y z
N MET A 1 -0.67 11.99 -3.80
CA MET A 1 0.56 11.40 -4.38
C MET A 1 0.92 12.09 -5.69
N ASN A 2 2.18 12.18 -6.11
CA ASN A 2 2.56 12.78 -7.40
C ASN A 2 2.37 11.81 -8.57
N ASP A 3 2.18 12.33 -9.80
CA ASP A 3 1.97 11.52 -11.01
C ASP A 3 3.09 10.50 -11.28
N ARG A 4 4.32 10.85 -10.91
CA ARG A 4 5.48 9.99 -11.06
C ARG A 4 5.43 8.78 -10.13
N SER A 5 5.07 8.98 -8.87
CA SER A 5 4.93 7.86 -7.92
C SER A 5 3.79 6.94 -8.31
N TRP A 6 2.71 7.47 -8.90
CA TRP A 6 1.63 6.65 -9.48
C TRP A 6 2.12 5.81 -10.66
N LYS A 7 2.92 6.38 -11.57
CA LYS A 7 3.55 5.61 -12.67
C LYS A 7 4.44 4.50 -12.13
N LEU A 8 5.25 4.78 -11.11
CA LEU A 8 6.08 3.75 -10.45
C LEU A 8 5.23 2.65 -9.81
N CYS A 9 4.12 3.03 -9.17
CA CYS A 9 3.16 2.07 -8.63
C CYS A 9 2.67 1.13 -9.73
N TRP A 10 2.15 1.66 -10.85
CA TRP A 10 1.66 0.84 -11.97
C TRP A 10 2.74 -0.07 -12.59
N ILE A 11 3.99 0.39 -12.64
CA ILE A 11 5.11 -0.45 -13.10
C ILE A 11 5.34 -1.62 -12.14
N LEU A 12 5.38 -1.34 -10.82
CA LEU A 12 5.52 -2.37 -9.79
C LEU A 12 4.32 -3.33 -9.78
N THR A 13 3.12 -2.83 -10.03
CA THR A 13 1.90 -3.63 -10.20
C THR A 13 2.05 -4.60 -11.35
N GLY A 14 2.51 -4.13 -12.52
CA GLY A 14 2.78 -4.99 -13.67
C GLY A 14 3.77 -6.11 -13.35
N ILE A 15 4.86 -5.78 -12.64
CA ILE A 15 5.85 -6.78 -12.19
C ILE A 15 5.23 -7.76 -11.20
N GLY A 16 4.41 -7.29 -10.27
CA GLY A 16 3.71 -8.13 -9.31
C GLY A 16 2.72 -9.09 -9.97
N ILE A 17 1.97 -8.64 -10.98
CA ILE A 17 1.04 -9.48 -11.75
C ILE A 17 1.79 -10.59 -12.50
N LEU A 18 3.00 -10.32 -13.01
CA LEU A 18 3.82 -11.33 -13.67
C LEU A 18 4.20 -12.50 -12.73
N THR A 19 4.20 -12.30 -11.41
CA THR A 19 4.38 -13.42 -10.45
C THR A 19 3.24 -14.44 -10.52
N GLY A 20 2.08 -14.04 -11.06
CA GLY A 20 0.96 -14.93 -11.37
C GLY A 20 1.24 -15.98 -12.43
N LEU A 21 2.32 -15.84 -13.21
CA LEU A 21 2.76 -16.86 -14.16
C LEU A 21 3.30 -18.12 -13.47
N LEU A 22 3.75 -18.02 -12.21
CA LEU A 22 4.16 -19.17 -11.40
C LEU A 22 2.96 -19.86 -10.76
N ASP A 23 2.10 -19.09 -10.10
CA ASP A 23 0.85 -19.58 -9.51
C ASP A 23 -0.16 -18.44 -9.41
N ARG A 24 -1.43 -18.71 -9.72
CA ARG A 24 -2.53 -17.75 -9.60
C ARG A 24 -2.69 -17.23 -8.18
N ALA A 25 -2.30 -18.02 -7.18
CA ALA A 25 -2.35 -17.59 -5.78
C ALA A 25 -1.42 -16.40 -5.47
N TYR A 26 -0.28 -16.26 -6.18
CA TYR A 26 0.61 -15.11 -6.02
C TYR A 26 -0.03 -13.84 -6.58
N ALA A 27 -0.54 -13.87 -7.82
CA ALA A 27 -1.19 -12.70 -8.41
C ALA A 27 -2.43 -12.27 -7.63
N LEU A 28 -3.30 -13.20 -7.23
CA LEU A 28 -4.49 -12.86 -6.45
C LEU A 28 -4.15 -12.31 -5.07
N GLY A 29 -3.17 -12.91 -4.38
CA GLY A 29 -2.66 -12.40 -3.10
C GLY A 29 -2.13 -10.98 -3.25
N PHE A 30 -1.28 -10.75 -4.24
CA PHE A 30 -0.71 -9.45 -4.54
C PHE A 30 -1.75 -8.39 -4.86
N LEU A 31 -2.70 -8.68 -5.76
CA LEU A 31 -3.76 -7.75 -6.15
C LEU A 31 -4.66 -7.38 -4.97
N LEU A 32 -4.98 -8.34 -4.09
CA LEU A 32 -5.75 -8.06 -2.89
C LEU A 32 -5.00 -7.10 -1.96
N GLY A 33 -3.71 -7.38 -1.71
CA GLY A 33 -2.86 -6.52 -0.89
C GLY A 33 -2.72 -5.11 -1.48
N GLU A 34 -2.51 -5.02 -2.80
CA GLU A 34 -2.43 -3.75 -3.52
C GLU A 34 -3.72 -2.94 -3.41
N ALA A 35 -4.88 -3.56 -3.65
CA ALA A 35 -6.18 -2.90 -3.57
C ALA A 35 -6.42 -2.30 -2.17
N VAL A 36 -6.07 -3.07 -1.12
CA VAL A 36 -6.15 -2.60 0.26
C VAL A 36 -5.16 -1.46 0.51
N SER A 37 -3.93 -1.57 -0.01
CA SER A 37 -2.91 -0.50 0.10
C SER A 37 -3.40 0.82 -0.48
N ILE A 38 -4.01 0.77 -1.68
CA ILE A 38 -4.57 1.95 -2.36
C ILE A 38 -5.73 2.55 -1.57
N LEU A 39 -6.63 1.71 -1.04
CA LEU A 39 -7.76 2.15 -0.23
C LEU A 39 -7.29 2.85 1.06
N LEU A 40 -6.34 2.24 1.77
CA LEU A 40 -5.74 2.82 2.97
C LEU A 40 -4.99 4.12 2.65
N TYR A 41 -4.32 4.20 1.50
CA TYR A 41 -3.65 5.43 1.06
C TYR A 41 -4.64 6.57 0.87
N ARG A 42 -5.75 6.33 0.16
CA ARG A 42 -6.79 7.35 -0.06
C ARG A 42 -7.45 7.79 1.23
N HIS A 43 -7.79 6.85 2.12
CA HIS A 43 -8.34 7.18 3.42
C HIS A 43 -7.35 8.03 4.25
N ASN A 44 -6.07 7.67 4.23
CA ASN A 44 -5.02 8.44 4.88
C ASN A 44 -4.88 9.85 4.28
N GLU A 45 -4.88 9.98 2.96
CA GLU A 45 -4.78 11.27 2.27
C GLU A 45 -5.96 12.18 2.64
N SER A 46 -7.19 11.68 2.62
CA SER A 46 -8.38 12.43 3.06
C SER A 46 -8.29 12.86 4.52
N PHE A 47 -7.90 11.95 5.42
CA PHE A 47 -7.77 12.24 6.85
C PHE A 47 -6.76 13.35 7.13
N TRP A 48 -5.57 13.28 6.54
CA TRP A 48 -4.55 14.31 6.72
C TRP A 48 -4.93 15.63 6.05
N THR A 49 -5.59 15.57 4.89
CA THR A 49 -6.11 16.78 4.24
C THR A 49 -7.11 17.48 5.13
N GLU A 50 -8.07 16.76 5.71
CA GLU A 50 -9.08 17.33 6.61
C GLU A 50 -8.45 17.96 7.87
N ILE A 51 -7.48 17.28 8.48
CA ILE A 51 -6.77 17.82 9.66
C ILE A 51 -6.01 19.10 9.31
N LEU A 52 -5.34 19.15 8.16
CA LEU A 52 -4.63 20.34 7.71
C LEU A 52 -5.59 21.53 7.51
N HIS A 53 -6.80 21.29 7.01
CA HIS A 53 -7.82 22.33 6.86
C HIS A 53 -8.41 22.78 8.21
N GLN A 54 -8.55 21.89 9.19
CA GLN A 54 -9.08 22.23 10.51
C GLN A 54 -8.07 22.99 11.39
N GLY A 55 -6.77 22.93 11.08
CA GLY A 55 -5.71 23.67 11.78
C GLY A 55 -5.48 23.28 13.25
N LYS A 56 -6.19 22.26 13.76
CA LYS A 56 -6.08 21.76 15.14
C LYS A 56 -5.38 20.41 15.17
N THR A 57 -4.07 20.42 15.34
CA THR A 57 -3.26 19.21 15.54
C THR A 57 -2.95 19.02 17.02
N GLY A 58 -3.44 17.94 17.62
CA GLY A 58 -3.08 17.50 18.97
C GLY A 58 -1.99 16.42 18.94
N ARG A 59 -1.38 16.17 20.11
CA ARG A 59 -0.30 15.16 20.28
C ARG A 59 -0.70 13.73 19.88
N TRP A 60 -2.00 13.43 19.86
CA TRP A 60 -2.57 12.11 19.53
C TRP A 60 -3.30 12.08 18.19
N THR A 61 -3.33 13.20 17.45
CA THR A 61 -4.03 13.28 16.18
C THR A 61 -3.41 12.30 15.19
N GLY A 62 -4.23 11.35 14.71
CA GLY A 62 -3.82 10.32 13.76
C GLY A 62 -3.41 8.97 14.35
N MET A 63 -3.25 8.85 15.68
CA MET A 63 -2.88 7.55 16.28
C MET A 63 -3.98 6.49 16.13
N GLY A 64 -5.25 6.90 16.27
CA GLY A 64 -6.40 6.00 16.04
C GLY A 64 -6.48 5.52 14.58
N THR A 65 -6.35 6.45 13.63
CA THR A 65 -6.34 6.14 12.19
C THR A 65 -5.19 5.19 11.83
N PHE A 66 -4.00 5.39 12.41
CA PHE A 66 -2.87 4.49 12.22
C PHE A 66 -3.16 3.08 12.75
N ALA A 67 -3.71 2.95 13.96
CA ALA A 67 -4.08 1.65 14.52
C ALA A 67 -5.11 0.91 13.64
N ILE A 68 -6.11 1.64 13.12
CA ILE A 68 -7.11 1.08 12.20
C ILE A 68 -6.46 0.57 10.92
N HIS A 69 -5.54 1.32 10.32
CA HIS A 69 -4.82 0.86 9.12
C HIS A 69 -4.04 -0.43 9.39
N TYR A 70 -3.35 -0.54 10.53
CA TYR A 70 -2.65 -1.76 10.90
C TYR A 70 -3.59 -2.93 11.17
N ALA A 71 -4.73 -2.69 11.81
CA ALA A 71 -5.75 -3.71 12.01
C ALA A 71 -6.29 -4.24 10.67
N ILE A 72 -6.56 -3.36 9.70
CA ILE A 72 -7.01 -3.75 8.35
C ILE A 72 -5.93 -4.55 7.62
N MET A 73 -4.68 -4.11 7.64
CA MET A 73 -3.56 -4.86 7.03
C MET A 73 -3.43 -6.26 7.65
N ALA A 74 -3.50 -6.37 8.98
CA ALA A 74 -3.46 -7.65 9.68
C ALA A 74 -4.65 -8.54 9.33
N ALA A 75 -5.87 -7.99 9.29
CA ALA A 75 -7.08 -8.73 8.93
C ALA A 75 -6.98 -9.35 7.52
N VAL A 76 -6.44 -8.59 6.56
CA VAL A 76 -6.26 -9.06 5.18
C VAL A 76 -5.20 -10.16 5.09
N LEU A 77 -4.10 -10.04 5.84
CA LEU A 77 -3.09 -11.11 5.90
C LEU A 77 -3.64 -12.39 6.55
N ILE A 78 -4.44 -12.26 7.61
CA ILE A 78 -5.13 -13.40 8.25
C ILE A 78 -6.08 -14.05 7.25
N LEU A 79 -6.84 -13.27 6.48
CA LEU A 79 -7.72 -13.79 5.43
C LEU A 79 -6.93 -14.60 4.39
N CYS A 80 -5.80 -14.08 3.90
CA CYS A 80 -4.93 -14.81 2.98
C CYS A 80 -4.38 -16.10 3.61
N ALA A 81 -4.00 -16.06 4.89
CA ALA A 81 -3.51 -17.23 5.63
C ALA A 81 -4.57 -18.34 5.78
N LYS A 82 -5.85 -17.96 5.86
CA LYS A 82 -6.98 -18.91 5.95
C LYS A 82 -7.34 -19.55 4.62
N LEU A 83 -6.98 -18.95 3.49
CA LEU A 83 -7.29 -19.41 2.15
C LEU A 83 -6.00 -19.58 1.30
N PRO A 84 -5.04 -20.43 1.73
CA PRO A 84 -3.73 -20.53 1.07
C PRO A 84 -3.80 -21.10 -0.35
N GLY A 85 -4.87 -21.82 -0.70
CA GLY A 85 -5.10 -22.33 -2.06
C GLY A 85 -5.58 -21.26 -3.06
N ILE A 86 -5.99 -20.08 -2.57
CA ILE A 86 -6.49 -18.97 -3.41
C ILE A 86 -5.54 -17.77 -3.32
N PHE A 87 -4.99 -17.51 -2.13
CA PHE A 87 -4.16 -16.34 -1.87
C PHE A 87 -2.82 -16.73 -1.24
N ASN A 88 -1.74 -16.19 -1.78
CA ASN A 88 -0.44 -16.27 -1.13
C ASN A 88 -0.24 -15.09 -0.16
N ILE A 89 0.03 -15.41 1.11
CA ILE A 89 0.22 -14.41 2.18
C ILE A 89 1.42 -13.46 1.92
N PHE A 90 2.53 -13.99 1.39
CA PHE A 90 3.72 -13.19 1.11
C PHE A 90 3.50 -12.24 -0.07
N ALA A 91 2.81 -12.72 -1.10
CA ALA A 91 2.42 -11.88 -2.23
C ALA A 91 1.50 -10.74 -1.78
N CYS A 92 0.53 -11.05 -0.90
CA CYS A 92 -0.34 -10.04 -0.30
C CYS A 92 0.43 -9.02 0.53
N ALA A 93 1.39 -9.45 1.34
CA ALA A 93 2.26 -8.54 2.09
C ALA A 93 3.04 -7.58 1.16
N LEU A 94 3.57 -8.08 0.03
CA LEU A 94 4.22 -7.24 -0.97
C LEU A 94 3.25 -6.22 -1.59
N GLY A 95 2.04 -6.66 -1.94
CA GLY A 95 0.97 -5.78 -2.43
C GLY A 95 0.60 -4.69 -1.42
N LEU A 96 0.48 -5.03 -0.13
CA LEU A 96 0.20 -4.05 0.94
C LEU A 96 1.27 -2.96 1.04
N LEU A 97 2.53 -3.27 0.71
CA LEU A 97 3.66 -2.34 0.78
C LEU A 97 3.87 -1.54 -0.51
N ILE A 98 3.16 -1.81 -1.59
CA ILE A 98 3.48 -1.27 -2.92
C ILE A 98 3.47 0.25 -2.99
N ILE A 99 2.50 0.89 -2.34
CA ILE A 99 2.40 2.35 -2.30
C ILE A 99 3.59 2.94 -1.55
N LYS A 100 3.98 2.34 -0.42
CA LYS A 100 5.15 2.79 0.35
C LYS A 100 6.43 2.65 -0.47
N PHE A 101 6.61 1.53 -1.16
CA PHE A 101 7.75 1.33 -2.06
C PHE A 101 7.76 2.35 -3.21
N SER A 102 6.61 2.62 -3.82
CA SER A 102 6.49 3.58 -4.93
C SER A 102 6.90 4.99 -4.52
N ILE A 103 6.45 5.43 -3.34
CA ILE A 103 6.81 6.74 -2.78
C ILE A 103 8.30 6.77 -2.41
N LEU A 104 8.82 5.71 -1.78
CA LEU A 104 10.24 5.62 -1.40
C LEU A 104 11.16 5.64 -2.62
N LEU A 105 10.80 4.91 -3.69
CA LEU A 105 11.56 4.89 -4.94
C LEU A 105 11.53 6.26 -5.63
N ASP A 106 10.37 6.90 -5.70
CA ASP A 106 10.28 8.25 -6.28
C ASP A 106 11.16 9.24 -5.51
N ALA A 107 11.09 9.21 -4.17
CA ALA A 107 11.92 10.04 -3.30
C ALA A 107 13.42 9.76 -3.46
N ALA A 108 13.81 8.49 -3.58
CA ALA A 108 15.21 8.09 -3.79
C ALA A 108 15.75 8.56 -5.15
N ILE A 109 14.96 8.41 -6.23
CA ILE A 109 15.37 8.86 -7.56
C ILE A 109 15.35 10.39 -7.66
N GLY A 110 14.42 11.06 -6.97
CA GLY A 110 14.37 12.52 -6.88
C GLY A 110 15.65 13.11 -6.28
N ARG A 111 16.11 12.59 -5.13
CA ARG A 111 17.36 13.04 -4.50
C ARG A 111 18.59 12.87 -5.39
N LYS A 112 18.61 11.82 -6.22
CA LYS A 112 19.73 11.53 -7.12
C LYS A 112 19.83 12.49 -8.31
N LYS A 113 18.79 13.29 -8.59
CA LYS A 113 18.83 14.33 -9.63
C LYS A 113 19.33 15.68 -9.13
N GLU A 114 19.35 15.88 -7.81
CA GLU A 114 19.81 17.12 -7.17
C GLU A 114 21.28 17.06 -6.72
N GLN A 115 21.92 15.90 -6.90
CA GLN A 115 23.38 15.68 -6.74
C GLN A 115 24.04 15.60 -8.10
#